data_AF-U3GE32-F1
#
_entry.id   AF-U3GE32-F1
#
_cell.length_a   1.000
_cell.length_b   1.000
_cell.length_c   1.000
_cell.angle_alpha   90.00
_cell.angle_beta   90.00
_cell.angle_gamma   90.00
#
_symmetry.space_group_name_H-M   'P 1'
#
loop_
_entity.id
_entity.type
_entity.pdbx_description
1 polymer ?
#
loop_
_entity_poly.entity_id
_entity_poly.type
_entity_poly.pdbx_seq_one_letter_code
_entity_poly.pdbx_strand_id
1 'polypeptide(L)'
;MSLRSASTFFSSLIPSIISDLRRIANRTRGETTVEDLQTEAWLVAEELSRNREPPPDVGDKSFHQQILGRLYNRFVKFADKRLRGAVRIDEQHSDDDGAIRENSIAATLAAQDDSDPSKAMEARESEHEQELAVLGHFAEAVAYLRILASMKNDRCAVAAHLAIAVSTLHSRMKRAEWVVRLQPSLFDGITAIPSDFMPPRHSGRLPAVATTSEKHRPPAFLTQLKLFVRAYIPIRQL
;
A
#
# COMPACT_ATOMS: atom_id res chain seq x y z
N MET A 1 53.06 38.83 -8.96
CA MET A 1 52.20 39.91 -8.38
C MET A 1 52.50 40.05 -6.90
N SER A 2 52.49 41.27 -6.34
CA SER A 2 52.56 41.46 -4.88
C SER A 2 51.24 41.04 -4.23
N LEU A 3 51.27 40.42 -3.05
CA LEU A 3 50.08 39.89 -2.37
C LEU A 3 48.98 40.95 -2.15
N ARG A 4 49.37 42.22 -1.94
CA ARG A 4 48.43 43.34 -1.81
C ARG A 4 47.72 43.69 -3.13
N SER A 5 48.44 43.70 -4.25
CA SER A 5 47.86 43.95 -5.57
C SER A 5 46.94 42.80 -6.04
N ALA A 6 47.24 41.58 -5.61
CA ALA A 6 46.40 40.42 -5.88
C ALA A 6 45.06 40.52 -5.14
N SER A 7 45.08 40.80 -3.83
CA SER A 7 43.85 40.94 -3.02
C SER A 7 42.88 42.01 -3.56
N THR A 8 43.39 43.16 -4.02
CA THR A 8 42.57 44.23 -4.61
C THR A 8 42.01 43.88 -5.99
N PHE A 9 42.76 43.10 -6.79
CA PHE A 9 42.29 42.56 -8.06
C PHE A 9 41.14 41.57 -7.84
N PHE A 10 41.24 40.73 -6.82
CA PHE A 10 40.22 39.72 -6.54
C PHE A 10 38.95 40.28 -5.90
N SER A 11 39.08 41.28 -5.02
CA SER A 11 37.90 41.95 -4.44
C SER A 11 37.05 42.68 -5.48
N SER A 12 37.64 43.05 -6.62
CA SER A 12 36.92 43.63 -7.76
C SER A 12 36.44 42.58 -8.78
N LEU A 13 37.17 41.46 -8.93
CA LEU A 13 36.79 40.35 -9.81
C LEU A 13 35.52 39.63 -9.33
N ILE A 14 35.46 39.18 -8.08
CA ILE A 14 34.37 38.31 -7.58
C ILE A 14 32.99 38.95 -7.75
N PRO A 15 32.77 40.24 -7.38
CA PRO A 15 31.49 40.90 -7.61
C PRO A 15 31.07 40.94 -9.09
N SER A 16 32.03 41.01 -10.02
CA SER A 16 31.77 41.09 -11.45
C SER A 16 31.29 39.77 -12.07
N ILE A 17 31.65 38.62 -11.48
CA ILE A 17 31.30 37.28 -11.98
C ILE A 17 30.34 36.50 -11.05
N ILE A 18 29.91 37.09 -9.93
CA ILE A 18 29.09 36.45 -8.89
C ILE A 18 27.78 35.83 -9.44
N SER A 19 27.15 36.48 -10.40
CA SER A 19 25.91 36.01 -11.04
C SER A 19 26.15 34.73 -11.85
N ASP A 20 27.27 34.65 -12.57
CA ASP A 20 27.67 33.48 -13.32
C ASP A 20 28.12 32.33 -12.40
N LEU A 21 28.79 32.63 -11.29
CA LEU A 21 29.12 31.63 -10.27
C LEU A 21 27.86 31.00 -9.66
N ARG A 22 26.84 31.82 -9.32
CA ARG A 22 25.53 31.31 -8.89
C ARG A 22 24.88 30.42 -9.95
N ARG A 23 24.99 30.80 -11.23
CA ARG A 23 24.48 29.98 -12.34
C ARG A 23 25.20 28.64 -12.45
N ILE A 24 26.51 28.59 -12.17
CA ILE A 24 27.29 27.36 -12.15
C ILE A 24 26.88 26.49 -10.95
N ALA A 25 26.78 27.05 -9.73
CA ALA A 25 26.34 26.33 -8.53
C ALA A 25 24.94 25.72 -8.70
N ASN A 26 24.00 26.46 -9.31
CA ASN A 26 22.67 25.91 -9.57
C ASN A 26 22.68 24.72 -10.53
N ARG A 27 23.69 24.63 -11.42
CA ARG A 27 23.86 23.47 -12.32
C ARG A 27 24.51 22.26 -11.67
N THR A 28 25.12 22.41 -10.50
CA THR A 28 25.69 21.30 -9.72
C THR A 28 24.69 20.67 -8.75
N ARG A 29 23.40 21.08 -8.78
CA ARG A 29 22.31 20.49 -7.97
C ARG A 29 22.65 20.41 -6.46
N GLY A 30 23.36 21.41 -5.94
CA GLY A 30 23.72 21.47 -4.51
C GLY A 30 25.02 20.75 -4.13
N GLU A 31 25.75 20.16 -5.07
CA GLU A 31 27.07 19.53 -4.79
C GLU A 31 28.17 20.55 -4.47
N THR A 32 28.03 21.79 -4.95
CA THR A 32 29.06 22.83 -4.81
C THR A 32 28.39 24.15 -4.44
N THR A 33 28.86 24.77 -3.36
CA THR A 33 28.32 26.05 -2.93
C THR A 33 28.92 27.21 -3.73
N VAL A 34 28.29 28.38 -3.64
CA VAL A 34 28.82 29.59 -4.27
C VAL A 34 30.17 29.99 -3.64
N GLU A 35 30.36 29.72 -2.35
CA GLU A 35 31.60 30.01 -1.62
C GLU A 35 32.76 29.11 -2.10
N ASP A 36 32.48 27.82 -2.33
CA ASP A 36 33.45 26.90 -2.92
C ASP A 36 33.89 27.39 -4.31
N LEU A 37 32.94 27.83 -5.13
CA LEU A 37 33.22 28.36 -6.46
C LEU A 37 34.01 29.68 -6.43
N GLN A 38 33.83 30.53 -5.41
CA GLN A 38 34.64 31.74 -5.24
C GLN A 38 36.09 31.39 -4.94
N THR A 39 36.32 30.43 -4.05
CA THR A 39 37.65 29.94 -3.68
C THR A 39 38.36 29.33 -4.88
N GLU A 40 37.64 28.55 -5.69
CA GLU A 40 38.19 27.93 -6.90
C GLU A 40 38.39 28.95 -8.03
N ALA A 41 37.52 29.95 -8.16
CA ALA A 41 37.73 31.06 -9.09
C ALA A 41 39.02 31.81 -8.78
N TRP A 42 39.35 31.98 -7.49
CA TRP A 42 40.59 32.60 -7.05
C TRP A 42 41.82 31.81 -7.50
N LEU A 43 41.83 30.49 -7.29
CA LEU A 43 42.93 29.61 -7.72
C LEU A 43 43.13 29.62 -9.24
N VAL A 44 42.03 29.54 -9.99
CA VAL A 44 42.08 29.55 -11.47
C VAL A 44 42.57 30.90 -12.00
N ALA A 45 42.13 32.00 -11.40
CA ALA A 45 42.55 33.33 -11.81
C ALA A 45 44.04 33.58 -11.50
N GLU A 46 44.55 33.09 -10.37
CA GLU A 46 45.99 33.12 -10.08
C GLU A 46 46.78 32.33 -11.12
N GLU A 47 46.37 31.09 -11.41
CA GLU A 47 47.03 30.22 -12.39
C GLU A 47 47.08 30.86 -13.79
N LEU A 48 45.96 31.44 -14.24
CA LEU A 48 45.90 32.11 -15.55
C LEU A 48 46.73 33.41 -15.59
N SER A 49 46.84 34.13 -14.46
CA SER A 49 47.64 35.34 -14.36
C SER A 49 49.15 35.07 -14.41
N ARG A 50 49.60 33.90 -13.94
CA ARG A 50 51.02 33.53 -13.90
C ARG A 50 51.63 33.31 -15.29
N ASN A 51 50.79 33.00 -16.29
CA ASN A 51 51.21 32.67 -17.65
C ASN A 51 51.09 33.87 -18.63
N ARG A 52 50.84 35.09 -18.15
CA ARG A 52 50.63 36.28 -18.99
C ARG A 52 51.46 37.47 -18.53
N GLU A 53 52.14 38.10 -19.48
CA GLU A 53 52.75 39.42 -19.34
C GLU A 53 52.27 40.33 -20.49
N PRO A 54 51.60 41.47 -20.23
CA PRO A 54 51.23 42.02 -18.92
C PRO A 54 50.04 41.27 -18.25
N PRO A 55 49.81 41.49 -16.94
CA PRO A 55 48.70 40.90 -16.22
C PRO A 55 47.34 41.32 -16.82
N PRO A 56 46.35 40.43 -16.86
CA PRO A 56 45.04 40.72 -17.42
C PRO A 56 44.32 41.81 -16.61
N ASP A 57 43.54 42.63 -17.30
CA ASP A 57 42.68 43.64 -16.67
C ASP A 57 41.44 42.99 -16.02
N VAL A 58 40.97 43.54 -14.90
CA VAL A 58 39.77 43.09 -14.19
C VAL A 58 38.51 43.33 -15.04
N GLY A 59 38.54 44.28 -15.97
CA GLY A 59 37.44 44.52 -16.90
C GLY A 59 37.40 43.56 -18.09
N ASP A 60 38.41 42.71 -18.28
CA ASP A 60 38.54 41.89 -19.47
C ASP A 60 37.54 40.72 -19.46
N LYS A 61 36.47 40.88 -20.25
CA LYS A 61 35.45 39.84 -20.45
C LYS A 61 36.05 38.53 -20.98
N SER A 62 37.13 38.58 -21.75
CA SER A 62 37.78 37.38 -22.27
C SER A 62 38.48 36.58 -21.15
N PHE A 63 39.02 37.28 -20.15
CA PHE A 63 39.61 36.67 -18.96
C PHE A 63 38.53 36.05 -18.07
N HIS A 64 37.41 36.75 -17.86
CA HIS A 64 36.27 36.22 -17.12
C HIS A 64 35.72 34.94 -17.75
N GLN A 65 35.55 34.93 -19.08
CA GLN A 65 35.07 33.75 -19.80
C GLN A 65 36.00 32.56 -19.69
N GLN A 66 37.32 32.76 -19.62
CA GLN A 66 38.28 31.66 -19.42
C GLN A 66 38.17 31.06 -18.02
N ILE A 67 38.04 31.89 -16.99
CA ILE A 67 37.83 31.43 -15.61
C ILE A 67 36.53 30.64 -15.53
N LEU A 68 35.42 31.24 -15.98
CA LEU A 68 34.10 30.61 -15.96
C LEU A 68 34.06 29.34 -16.81
N GLY A 69 34.76 29.31 -17.95
CA GLY A 69 34.85 28.13 -18.80
C GLY A 69 35.61 26.98 -18.14
N ARG A 70 36.71 27.26 -17.42
CA ARG A 70 37.45 26.25 -16.63
C ARG A 70 36.61 25.73 -15.47
N LEU A 71 35.96 26.61 -14.70
CA LEU A 71 35.07 26.22 -13.62
C LEU A 71 33.89 25.38 -14.14
N TYR A 72 33.25 25.81 -15.21
CA TYR A 72 32.18 25.07 -15.85
C TYR A 72 32.65 23.69 -16.33
N ASN A 73 33.83 23.59 -16.92
CA ASN A 73 34.35 22.31 -17.36
C ASN A 73 34.62 21.38 -16.18
N ARG A 74 35.25 21.88 -15.11
CA ARG A 74 35.61 21.10 -13.93
C ARG A 74 34.40 20.64 -13.12
N PHE A 75 33.48 21.56 -12.80
CA PHE A 75 32.35 21.28 -11.92
C PHE A 75 31.07 20.87 -12.66
N VAL A 76 30.95 21.21 -13.96
CA VAL A 76 29.72 20.94 -14.71
C VAL A 76 29.90 19.93 -15.84
N LYS A 77 30.89 20.09 -16.71
CA LYS A 77 31.02 19.27 -17.92
C LYS A 77 31.67 17.91 -17.67
N PHE A 78 32.72 17.89 -16.86
CA PHE A 78 33.55 16.71 -16.57
C PHE A 78 33.39 16.19 -15.15
N ALA A 79 32.59 16.85 -14.32
CA ALA A 79 32.12 16.26 -13.07
C ALA A 79 31.41 14.93 -13.38
N ASP A 80 31.61 13.93 -12.52
CA ASP A 80 31.08 12.58 -12.74
C ASP A 80 29.56 12.65 -12.90
N LYS A 81 29.08 12.38 -14.11
CA LYS A 81 27.66 12.40 -14.45
C LYS A 81 26.87 11.42 -13.58
N ARG A 82 27.52 10.37 -13.06
CA ARG A 82 26.90 9.39 -12.15
C ARG A 82 26.56 10.01 -10.80
N LEU A 83 27.41 10.89 -10.28
CA LEU A 83 27.15 11.60 -9.03
C LEU A 83 26.05 12.65 -9.19
N ARG A 84 26.04 13.40 -10.31
CA ARG A 84 24.98 14.39 -10.60
C ARG A 84 23.56 13.80 -10.64
N GLY A 85 23.46 12.54 -11.05
CA GLY A 85 22.19 11.81 -11.12
C GLY A 85 21.83 11.07 -9.84
N ALA A 86 22.78 10.92 -8.91
CA ALA A 86 22.55 10.23 -7.65
C ALA A 86 21.67 11.08 -6.75
N VAL A 87 20.71 10.44 -6.08
CA VAL A 87 19.88 11.07 -5.05
C VAL A 87 20.40 10.63 -3.70
N ARG A 88 20.58 11.58 -2.78
CA ARG A 88 20.93 11.28 -1.39
C ARG A 88 19.68 10.76 -0.69
N ILE A 89 19.73 9.51 -0.24
CA ILE A 89 18.59 8.86 0.43
C ILE A 89 18.34 9.53 1.79
N ASP A 90 19.40 9.95 2.48
CA ASP A 90 19.34 10.55 3.83
C ASP A 90 19.02 12.06 3.82
N GLU A 91 18.90 12.69 2.63
CA GLU A 91 18.66 14.12 2.54
C GLU A 91 17.22 14.47 2.87
N GLN A 92 17.03 15.11 4.02
CA GLN A 92 15.77 15.64 4.48
C GLN A 92 15.52 17.01 3.85
N HIS A 93 14.43 17.15 3.11
CA HIS A 93 14.01 18.44 2.58
C HIS A 93 13.12 19.13 3.61
N SER A 94 13.52 20.31 4.09
CA SER A 94 12.65 21.18 4.87
C SER A 94 11.78 22.02 3.93
N ASP A 95 10.46 21.98 4.11
CA ASP A 95 9.57 22.99 3.50
C ASP A 95 9.83 24.37 4.12
N ASP A 96 9.33 25.43 3.47
CA ASP A 96 9.43 26.83 3.90
C ASP A 96 8.86 27.07 5.33
N ASP A 97 7.97 26.18 5.77
CA ASP A 97 7.39 26.15 7.12
C ASP A 97 8.24 25.38 8.17
N GLY A 98 9.43 24.91 7.79
CA GLY A 98 10.33 24.15 8.66
C GLY A 98 9.90 22.70 8.92
N ALA A 99 8.84 22.22 8.24
CA ALA A 99 8.42 20.83 8.31
C ALA A 99 9.39 19.95 7.51
N ILE A 100 9.93 18.91 8.15
CA ILE A 100 10.78 17.91 7.51
C ILE A 100 9.90 17.02 6.65
N ARG A 101 10.11 17.04 5.33
CA ARG A 101 9.51 16.08 4.41
C ARG A 101 10.39 14.85 4.31
N GLU A 102 9.77 13.69 4.48
CA GLU A 102 10.41 12.41 4.20
C GLU A 102 10.79 12.31 2.72
N ASN A 103 11.97 11.77 2.46
CA ASN A 103 12.44 11.57 1.09
C ASN A 103 11.57 10.52 0.39
N SER A 104 10.84 10.94 -0.66
CA SER A 104 9.93 10.08 -1.42
C SER A 104 10.62 8.84 -1.99
N ILE A 105 11.91 8.91 -2.31
CA ILE A 105 12.69 7.77 -2.80
C ILE A 105 12.99 6.80 -1.66
N ALA A 106 13.36 7.31 -0.48
CA ALA A 106 13.57 6.48 0.69
C ALA A 106 12.28 5.72 1.08
N ALA A 107 11.13 6.40 1.01
CA ALA A 107 9.83 5.80 1.27
C ALA A 107 9.45 4.70 0.27
N THR A 108 9.84 4.82 -1.01
CA THR A 108 9.60 3.78 -2.02
C THR A 108 10.56 2.60 -1.92
N LEU A 109 11.73 2.80 -1.31
CA LEU A 109 12.68 1.72 -1.00
C LEU A 109 12.29 0.93 0.26
N ALA A 110 11.31 1.42 1.04
CA ALA A 110 10.78 0.67 2.16
C ALA A 110 10.19 -0.66 1.67
N ALA A 111 10.50 -1.73 2.39
CA ALA A 111 10.02 -3.05 2.04
C ALA A 111 8.49 -3.09 2.15
N GLN A 112 7.83 -3.82 1.24
CA GLN A 112 6.38 -3.98 1.29
C GLN A 112 5.98 -4.70 2.58
N ASP A 113 4.81 -4.38 3.13
CA ASP A 113 4.33 -4.98 4.38
C ASP A 113 4.31 -6.52 4.34
N ASP A 114 4.06 -7.12 3.18
CA ASP A 114 4.06 -8.58 2.99
C ASP A 114 5.44 -9.24 3.15
N SER A 115 6.52 -8.44 3.15
CA SER A 115 7.88 -8.93 3.39
C SER A 115 8.23 -9.09 4.87
N ASP A 116 7.37 -8.59 5.76
CA ASP A 116 7.52 -8.82 7.19
C ASP A 116 7.16 -10.28 7.52
N PRO A 117 8.11 -11.08 8.03
CA PRO A 117 7.86 -12.48 8.35
C PRO A 117 6.74 -12.64 9.38
N SER A 118 6.52 -11.67 10.28
CA SER A 118 5.44 -11.72 11.26
C SER A 118 4.06 -11.62 10.60
N LYS A 119 3.86 -10.62 9.75
CA LYS A 119 2.62 -10.44 8.96
C LYS A 119 2.35 -11.62 8.05
N ALA A 120 3.40 -12.18 7.42
CA ALA A 120 3.28 -13.37 6.59
C ALA A 120 2.92 -14.65 7.38
N MET A 121 3.24 -14.71 8.68
CA MET A 121 2.81 -15.81 9.56
C MET A 121 1.37 -15.60 10.03
N GLU A 122 1.01 -14.39 10.45
CA GLU A 122 -0.37 -14.03 10.86
C GLU A 122 -1.38 -14.31 9.74
N ALA A 123 -1.06 -13.94 8.49
CA ALA A 123 -1.92 -14.21 7.35
C ALA A 123 -2.19 -15.72 7.18
N ARG A 124 -1.14 -16.55 7.26
CA ARG A 124 -1.27 -18.01 7.16
C ARG A 124 -2.07 -18.62 8.31
N GLU A 125 -1.86 -18.12 9.52
CA GLU A 125 -2.62 -18.55 10.69
C GLU A 125 -4.10 -18.20 10.53
N SER A 126 -4.41 -16.99 10.06
CA SER A 126 -5.79 -16.55 9.81
C SER A 126 -6.50 -17.38 8.73
N GLU A 127 -5.79 -17.74 7.65
CA GLU A 127 -6.31 -18.63 6.61
C GLU A 127 -6.61 -20.02 7.18
N HIS A 128 -5.68 -20.56 7.98
CA HIS A 128 -5.84 -21.87 8.62
C HIS A 128 -6.99 -21.88 9.64
N GLU A 129 -7.17 -20.82 10.43
CA GLU A 129 -8.30 -20.67 11.34
C GLU A 129 -9.64 -20.64 10.58
N GLN A 130 -9.70 -19.91 9.46
CA GLN A 130 -10.89 -19.89 8.60
C GLN A 130 -11.18 -21.27 8.00
N GLU A 131 -10.15 -21.99 7.55
CA GLU A 131 -10.29 -23.35 7.04
C GLU A 131 -10.84 -24.29 8.12
N LEU A 132 -10.29 -24.26 9.34
CA LEU A 132 -10.78 -25.06 10.46
C LEU A 132 -12.22 -24.71 10.83
N ALA A 133 -12.57 -23.42 10.83
CA ALA A 133 -13.93 -22.97 11.07
C ALA A 133 -14.89 -23.57 10.03
N VAL A 134 -14.57 -23.50 8.74
CA VAL A 134 -15.39 -24.09 7.67
C VAL A 134 -15.46 -25.62 7.80
N LEU A 135 -14.35 -26.28 8.10
CA LEU A 135 -14.29 -27.74 8.24
C LEU A 135 -15.06 -28.30 9.44
N GLY A 136 -15.34 -27.48 10.45
CA GLY A 136 -16.15 -27.84 11.62
C GLY A 136 -17.66 -27.95 11.35
N HIS A 137 -18.13 -27.47 10.20
CA HIS A 137 -19.55 -27.46 9.86
C HIS A 137 -20.00 -28.76 9.17
N PHE A 138 -21.16 -29.29 9.58
CA PHE A 138 -21.78 -30.49 8.98
C PHE A 138 -22.57 -30.14 7.71
N ALA A 139 -21.90 -29.58 6.70
CA ALA A 139 -22.51 -29.25 5.40
C ALA A 139 -22.03 -30.18 4.28
N GLU A 140 -22.89 -30.46 3.30
CA GLU A 140 -22.55 -31.29 2.13
C GLU A 140 -21.33 -30.71 1.36
N ALA A 141 -21.25 -29.38 1.24
CA ALA A 141 -20.11 -28.71 0.61
C ALA A 141 -18.78 -28.99 1.33
N VAL A 142 -18.79 -29.01 2.67
CA VAL A 142 -17.62 -29.30 3.50
C VAL A 142 -17.17 -30.76 3.32
N ALA A 143 -18.11 -31.69 3.17
CA ALA A 143 -17.80 -33.09 2.88
C ALA A 143 -17.08 -33.24 1.54
N TYR A 144 -17.54 -32.57 0.47
CA TYR A 144 -16.83 -32.56 -0.80
C TYR A 144 -15.45 -31.92 -0.71
N LEU A 145 -15.28 -30.83 0.05
CA LEU A 145 -13.97 -30.21 0.27
C LEU A 145 -12.99 -31.16 0.95
N ARG A 146 -13.42 -31.91 1.99
CA ARG A 146 -12.57 -32.92 2.66
C ARG A 146 -12.16 -34.06 1.72
N ILE A 147 -13.10 -34.55 0.91
CA ILE A 147 -12.84 -35.63 -0.06
C ILE A 147 -11.89 -35.15 -1.17
N LEU A 148 -12.04 -33.90 -1.62
CA LEU A 148 -11.12 -33.30 -2.59
C LEU A 148 -9.72 -33.12 -2.01
N ALA A 149 -9.60 -32.62 -0.78
CA ALA A 149 -8.33 -32.46 -0.10
C ALA A 149 -7.58 -33.80 0.05
N SER A 150 -8.28 -34.88 0.43
CA SER A 150 -7.67 -36.20 0.58
C SER A 150 -7.21 -36.81 -0.76
N MET A 151 -7.84 -36.43 -1.88
CA MET A 151 -7.50 -36.88 -3.24
C MET A 151 -6.71 -35.85 -4.05
N LYS A 152 -6.02 -34.91 -3.39
CA LYS A 152 -5.17 -33.87 -4.04
C LYS A 152 -5.91 -33.06 -5.12
N ASN A 153 -7.20 -32.77 -4.88
CA ASN A 153 -8.09 -32.06 -5.80
C ASN A 153 -8.36 -32.76 -7.15
N ASP A 154 -8.10 -34.06 -7.26
CA ASP A 154 -8.43 -34.83 -8.48
C ASP A 154 -9.93 -35.21 -8.50
N ARG A 155 -10.70 -34.47 -9.30
CA ARG A 155 -12.14 -34.69 -9.46
C ARG A 155 -12.47 -36.03 -10.13
N CYS A 156 -11.59 -36.55 -10.99
CA CYS A 156 -11.79 -37.84 -11.63
C CYS A 156 -11.64 -38.97 -10.61
N ALA A 157 -10.62 -38.89 -9.75
CA ALA A 157 -10.45 -39.83 -8.64
C ALA A 157 -11.63 -39.79 -7.67
N VAL A 158 -12.15 -38.61 -7.33
CA VAL A 158 -13.34 -38.45 -6.48
C VAL A 158 -14.58 -39.07 -7.12
N ALA A 159 -14.81 -38.81 -8.41
CA ALA A 159 -15.95 -39.38 -9.12
C ALA A 159 -15.87 -40.92 -9.19
N ALA A 160 -14.68 -41.45 -9.46
CA ALA A 160 -14.43 -42.90 -9.44
C ALA A 160 -14.65 -43.50 -8.05
N HIS A 161 -14.17 -42.84 -7.00
CA HIS A 161 -14.34 -43.29 -5.61
C HIS A 161 -15.81 -43.30 -5.17
N LEU A 162 -16.58 -42.30 -5.58
CA LEU A 162 -18.01 -42.21 -5.32
C LEU A 162 -18.87 -43.04 -6.28
N ALA A 163 -18.26 -43.73 -7.25
CA ALA A 163 -18.91 -44.51 -8.30
C ALA A 163 -19.98 -43.70 -9.08
N ILE A 164 -19.66 -42.44 -9.40
CA ILE A 164 -20.53 -41.53 -10.17
C ILE A 164 -19.80 -40.98 -11.40
N ALA A 165 -20.57 -40.55 -12.39
CA ALA A 165 -20.02 -39.79 -13.50
C ALA A 165 -19.48 -38.42 -13.03
N VAL A 166 -18.41 -37.93 -13.67
CA VAL A 166 -17.79 -36.62 -13.36
C VAL A 166 -18.79 -35.46 -13.53
N SER A 167 -19.69 -35.54 -14.52
CA SER A 167 -20.77 -34.56 -14.71
C SER A 167 -21.76 -34.52 -13.53
N THR A 168 -22.06 -35.68 -12.95
CA THR A 168 -22.90 -35.80 -11.75
C THR A 168 -22.21 -35.20 -10.54
N LEU A 169 -20.91 -35.47 -10.35
CA LEU A 169 -20.11 -34.86 -9.28
C LEU A 169 -20.15 -33.33 -9.39
N HIS A 170 -19.87 -32.79 -10.58
CA HIS A 170 -19.90 -31.35 -10.82
C HIS A 170 -21.27 -30.73 -10.49
N SER A 171 -22.35 -31.39 -10.93
CA SER A 171 -23.72 -30.92 -10.67
C SER A 171 -24.06 -30.91 -9.17
N ARG A 172 -23.61 -31.93 -8.43
CA ARG A 172 -23.80 -32.02 -6.97
C ARG A 172 -22.98 -30.99 -6.21
N MET A 173 -21.70 -30.83 -6.56
CA MET A 173 -20.85 -29.80 -5.96
C MET A 173 -21.42 -28.40 -6.18
N LYS A 174 -21.86 -28.09 -7.40
CA LYS A 174 -22.52 -26.81 -7.72
C LYS A 174 -23.77 -26.61 -6.88
N ARG A 175 -24.61 -27.63 -6.73
CA ARG A 175 -25.80 -27.57 -5.86
C ARG A 175 -25.42 -27.31 -4.41
N ALA A 176 -24.43 -28.03 -3.87
CA ALA A 176 -23.97 -27.87 -2.50
C ALA A 176 -23.42 -26.45 -2.25
N GLU A 177 -22.67 -25.88 -3.21
CA GLU A 177 -22.23 -24.49 -3.17
C GLU A 177 -23.42 -23.51 -3.14
N TRP A 178 -24.41 -23.71 -4.01
CA TRP A 178 -25.63 -22.91 -4.02
C TRP A 178 -26.37 -22.96 -2.68
N VAL A 179 -26.48 -24.13 -2.07
CA VAL A 179 -27.17 -24.33 -0.79
C VAL A 179 -26.45 -23.58 0.34
N VAL A 180 -25.11 -23.61 0.39
CA VAL A 180 -24.35 -22.85 1.41
C VAL A 180 -24.49 -21.35 1.18
N ARG A 181 -24.47 -20.90 -0.07
CA ARG A 181 -24.54 -19.46 -0.40
C ARG A 181 -25.91 -18.84 -0.17
N LEU A 182 -26.98 -19.61 -0.37
CA LEU A 182 -28.36 -19.12 -0.33
C LEU A 182 -29.18 -19.81 0.76
N GLN A 183 -28.57 -20.41 1.78
CA GLN A 183 -29.28 -21.22 2.76
C GLN A 183 -30.47 -20.43 3.34
N PRO A 184 -31.72 -20.78 2.99
CA PRO A 184 -32.87 -20.03 3.47
C PRO A 184 -32.99 -20.28 4.96
N SER A 185 -33.30 -19.23 5.72
CA SER A 185 -33.64 -19.38 7.12
C SER A 185 -34.84 -20.33 7.29
N LEU A 186 -34.76 -21.19 8.31
CA LEU A 186 -35.77 -22.21 8.60
C LEU A 186 -37.14 -21.61 8.96
N PHE A 187 -37.16 -20.36 9.46
CA PHE A 187 -38.35 -19.75 10.03
C PHE A 187 -39.16 -18.92 9.04
N ASP A 188 -38.49 -18.27 8.09
CA ASP A 188 -39.05 -17.22 7.24
C ASP A 188 -38.64 -17.35 5.77
N GLY A 189 -37.75 -18.28 5.41
CA GLY A 189 -37.35 -18.54 4.03
C GLY A 189 -36.49 -17.44 3.40
N ILE A 190 -36.04 -16.46 4.19
CA ILE A 190 -35.19 -15.37 3.74
C ILE A 190 -33.77 -15.91 3.53
N THR A 191 -33.21 -15.66 2.34
CA THR A 191 -31.88 -16.16 1.94
C THR A 191 -30.77 -15.14 2.17
N ALA A 192 -31.10 -13.88 2.41
CA ALA A 192 -30.16 -12.81 2.70
C ALA A 192 -30.80 -11.73 3.58
N ILE A 193 -30.12 -11.32 4.65
CA ILE A 193 -30.52 -10.18 5.46
C ILE A 193 -30.15 -8.90 4.67
N PRO A 194 -31.09 -8.00 4.36
CA PRO A 194 -30.78 -6.72 3.71
C PRO A 194 -29.76 -5.93 4.52
N SER A 195 -28.88 -5.17 3.86
CA SER A 195 -27.89 -4.30 4.54
C SER A 195 -28.53 -3.32 5.52
N ASP A 196 -29.78 -2.95 5.25
CA ASP A 196 -30.54 -1.95 6.00
C ASP A 196 -31.48 -2.60 7.04
N PHE A 197 -31.29 -3.89 7.32
CA PHE A 197 -32.10 -4.59 8.30
C PHE A 197 -31.90 -3.99 9.69
N MET A 198 -32.94 -3.30 10.17
CA MET A 198 -33.07 -2.91 11.57
C MET A 198 -34.07 -3.84 12.24
N PRO A 199 -33.69 -4.57 13.31
CA PRO A 199 -34.67 -5.31 14.09
C PRO A 199 -35.76 -4.33 14.59
N PRO A 200 -37.05 -4.72 14.55
CA PRO A 200 -38.11 -3.84 15.00
C PRO A 200 -37.83 -3.40 16.45
N ARG A 201 -37.88 -2.10 16.70
CA ARG A 201 -37.81 -1.56 18.07
C ARG A 201 -38.99 -2.16 18.82
N HIS A 202 -38.70 -2.93 19.87
CA HIS A 202 -39.74 -3.55 20.71
C HIS A 202 -40.64 -2.45 21.30
N SER A 203 -41.74 -2.13 20.61
CA SER A 203 -42.78 -1.23 21.09
C SER A 203 -44.02 -2.04 21.42
N GLY A 204 -44.13 -2.42 22.70
CA GLY A 204 -45.40 -2.74 23.33
C GLY A 204 -45.77 -4.22 23.44
N ARG A 205 -46.02 -4.61 24.69
CA ARG A 205 -46.95 -5.66 25.17
C ARG A 205 -47.64 -6.51 24.09
N LEU A 206 -47.46 -7.83 24.21
CA LEU A 206 -48.43 -8.82 23.74
C LEU A 206 -49.86 -8.36 24.11
N PRO A 207 -50.80 -8.22 23.15
CA PRO A 207 -52.17 -7.91 23.47
C PRO A 207 -52.75 -9.03 24.32
N ALA A 208 -53.30 -8.66 25.49
CA ALA A 208 -54.04 -9.57 26.33
C ALA A 208 -55.18 -10.19 25.51
N VAL A 209 -55.22 -11.52 25.47
CA VAL A 209 -56.28 -12.31 24.86
C VAL A 209 -57.59 -11.93 25.55
N ALA A 210 -58.39 -11.08 24.90
CA ALA A 210 -59.75 -10.77 25.32
C ALA A 210 -60.64 -11.95 24.93
N THR A 211 -61.10 -12.68 25.93
CA THR A 211 -62.15 -13.69 25.82
C THR A 211 -63.53 -13.05 25.64
N THR A 212 -64.41 -13.71 24.88
CA THR A 212 -65.88 -13.55 24.67
C THR A 212 -66.24 -13.02 23.26
N SER A 213 -67.33 -13.43 22.60
CA SER A 213 -68.19 -14.60 22.61
C SER A 213 -69.10 -14.43 21.38
N GLU A 214 -69.18 -15.47 20.54
CA GLU A 214 -70.28 -15.85 19.64
C GLU A 214 -70.99 -14.80 18.74
N LYS A 215 -70.83 -14.97 17.41
CA LYS A 215 -71.81 -15.68 16.55
C LYS A 215 -71.29 -15.84 15.11
N HIS A 216 -71.49 -17.05 14.58
CA HIS A 216 -71.27 -17.55 13.20
C HIS A 216 -69.84 -17.87 12.71
N ARG A 217 -69.46 -19.15 12.93
CA ARG A 217 -68.69 -20.05 12.03
C ARG A 217 -69.37 -21.44 12.10
N PRO A 218 -69.18 -22.42 11.17
CA PRO A 218 -67.95 -22.77 10.43
C PRO A 218 -68.24 -23.31 8.97
N PRO A 219 -67.32 -23.96 8.19
CA PRO A 219 -65.99 -24.41 8.54
C PRO A 219 -64.86 -24.11 7.53
N ALA A 220 -63.84 -23.42 8.03
CA ALA A 220 -62.46 -23.83 7.78
C ALA A 220 -61.99 -24.50 9.08
N PHE A 221 -62.26 -25.79 9.23
CA PHE A 221 -61.71 -26.60 10.32
C PHE A 221 -60.24 -26.92 9.96
N LEU A 222 -59.28 -26.34 10.69
CA LEU A 222 -58.55 -26.95 11.82
C LEU A 222 -57.41 -27.88 11.34
N THR A 223 -56.16 -27.80 11.77
CA THR A 223 -55.67 -27.52 13.13
C THR A 223 -54.19 -27.08 13.10
N GLN A 224 -53.92 -25.79 13.29
CA GLN A 224 -52.76 -25.37 14.07
C GLN A 224 -53.20 -25.43 15.53
N LEU A 225 -53.00 -26.59 16.17
CA LEU A 225 -53.03 -26.78 17.62
C LEU A 225 -52.59 -28.20 17.96
N LYS A 226 -51.29 -28.45 17.83
CA LYS A 226 -50.52 -29.31 18.74
C LYS A 226 -49.12 -28.73 18.88
N LEU A 227 -49.03 -27.63 19.62
CA LEU A 227 -47.85 -27.35 20.43
C LEU A 227 -47.61 -28.60 21.28
N PHE A 228 -46.49 -29.26 21.03
CA PHE A 228 -45.83 -30.24 21.88
C PHE A 228 -46.72 -31.03 22.85
N VAL A 229 -47.30 -32.13 22.37
CA VAL A 229 -47.67 -33.24 23.24
C VAL A 229 -46.59 -34.32 23.07
N ARG A 230 -45.65 -34.33 24.04
CA ARG A 230 -44.68 -35.39 24.37
C ARG A 230 -43.76 -35.90 23.25
N ALA A 231 -42.53 -35.39 23.27
CA ALA A 231 -41.35 -36.22 22.99
C ALA A 231 -40.28 -35.89 24.03
N TYR A 232 -40.40 -36.53 25.20
CA TYR A 232 -39.27 -36.73 26.09
C TYR A 232 -38.29 -37.66 25.35
N ILE A 233 -37.14 -37.12 24.94
CA ILE A 233 -36.01 -37.93 24.43
C ILE A 233 -35.09 -38.12 25.63
N PRO A 234 -34.98 -39.33 26.21
CA PRO A 234 -34.00 -39.56 27.26
C PRO A 234 -32.61 -39.46 26.64
N ILE A 235 -31.84 -38.47 27.08
CA ILE A 235 -30.40 -38.48 26.92
C ILE A 235 -29.91 -39.69 27.71
N ARG A 236 -29.47 -40.75 27.02
CA ARG A 236 -28.73 -41.83 27.66
C ARG A 236 -27.42 -41.23 28.16
N GLN A 237 -27.23 -41.29 29.47
CA GLN A 237 -25.92 -41.07 30.07
C GLN A 237 -24.97 -42.14 29.51
N LEU A 238 -23.84 -41.69 28.97
CA LEU A 238 -22.60 -42.44 28.92
C LEU A 238 -21.72 -41.93 30.06
#